data_AF-A0A1L2Z0B9-F1
#
_entry.id   AF-A0A1L2Z0B9-F1
#
_cell.length_a   1.000
_cell.length_b   1.000
_cell.length_c   1.000
_cell.angle_alpha   90.00
_cell.angle_beta   90.00
_cell.angle_gamma   90.00
#
_symmetry.space_group_name_H-M   'P 1'
#
loop_
_entity.id
_entity.type
_entity.pdbx_description
1 polymer ?
#
loop_
_entity_poly.entity_id
_entity_poly.type
_entity_poly.pdbx_seq_one_letter_code
_entity_poly.pdbx_strand_id
1 'polypeptide(L)'
;MNFIKRAILSMKKRIGTSLILMAVFLIVTNLVLAGFAIQNASKKAADAARKKLGADVTLGLDFDKLGQQARETGEMPKPPKLNTKEADQLAKSKYVKDYNYITNTFGISDGFKLVGASEGEDEGKGRVGMVAAAGGSGSGSEIDMNSSLIIEGVRKTVLQESFKNGKSKIIDGKPITEKMKDQNVTLMEKRLAEQNNLKVGDKIKIQSGDKKQTLEFEIIGIYETNEQPMGQHAPPMMDPANKLYMPYSTLKKLEVDEGMSSIQVVYLLNDPQYIDAFKKEAKKSDIDFNYFKLDAHDSLYKQMIGPIENIASTSQMIIYMVSIAGAIILGLIIMLSIKARRKEMGILLSIGEKKWKLMAQFVVEVVCIAILAFGLSLTTGAKVSQFVGDNLLSSEVATAGEETDTSQNGTVMVAGPGGTVQNQKEDPIDKINVSVTGEDVGKMGGIGLAIAILATLLPALSILRLNPKQILLKDE
;
A
#
# COMPACT_ATOMS: atom_id res chain seq x y z
N MET A 1 60.35 -10.10 -11.52
CA MET A 1 59.11 -10.90 -11.31
C MET A 1 57.89 -9.98 -11.41
N ASN A 2 56.84 -10.35 -12.15
CA ASN A 2 55.62 -9.53 -12.26
C ASN A 2 54.95 -9.37 -10.87
N PHE A 3 54.44 -8.18 -10.55
CA PHE A 3 53.75 -7.88 -9.27
C PHE A 3 52.53 -8.78 -9.03
N ILE A 4 51.87 -9.27 -10.09
CA ILE A 4 50.77 -10.24 -9.98
C ILE A 4 51.27 -11.59 -9.41
N LYS A 5 52.40 -12.11 -9.92
CA LYS A 5 53.00 -13.34 -9.38
C LYS A 5 53.44 -13.16 -7.92
N ARG A 6 53.95 -11.96 -7.58
CA ARG A 6 54.27 -11.61 -6.18
C ARG A 6 53.03 -11.59 -5.29
N ALA A 7 51.90 -11.06 -5.76
CA ALA A 7 50.65 -11.03 -5.00
C ALA A 7 50.15 -12.44 -4.65
N ILE A 8 50.16 -13.36 -5.63
CA ILE A 8 49.74 -14.76 -5.40
C ILE A 8 50.68 -15.48 -4.42
N LEU A 9 52.00 -15.29 -4.57
CA LEU A 9 52.98 -15.88 -3.64
C LEU A 9 52.88 -15.28 -2.23
N SER A 10 52.59 -13.98 -2.13
CA SER A 10 52.35 -13.28 -0.87
C SER A 10 51.16 -13.90 -0.12
N MET A 11 50.05 -14.10 -0.82
CA MET A 11 48.83 -14.69 -0.27
C MET A 11 49.10 -16.10 0.30
N LYS A 12 49.88 -16.93 -0.42
CA LYS A 12 50.28 -18.26 0.05
C LYS A 12 51.19 -18.23 1.28
N LYS A 13 52.16 -17.32 1.31
CA LYS A 13 53.10 -17.20 2.44
C LYS A 13 52.41 -16.69 3.71
N ARG A 14 51.36 -15.87 3.57
CA ARG A 14 50.65 -15.22 4.67
C ARG A 14 49.19 -15.66 4.70
N ILE A 15 48.98 -16.97 4.86
CA ILE A 15 47.66 -17.58 4.80
C ILE A 15 46.72 -17.06 5.89
N GLY A 16 47.24 -16.79 7.10
CA GLY A 16 46.43 -16.28 8.22
C GLY A 16 45.78 -14.92 7.91
N THR A 17 46.57 -13.93 7.48
CA THR A 17 46.05 -12.61 7.09
C THR A 17 45.10 -12.70 5.89
N SER A 18 45.41 -13.57 4.92
CA SER A 18 44.57 -13.77 3.73
C SER A 18 43.21 -14.41 4.09
N LEU A 19 43.19 -15.38 5.02
CA LEU A 19 41.98 -16.01 5.52
C LEU A 19 41.12 -15.03 6.35
N ILE A 20 41.73 -14.22 7.21
CA ILE A 20 41.01 -13.18 7.96
C ILE A 20 40.38 -12.17 6.99
N LEU A 21 41.14 -11.70 6.01
CA LEU A 21 40.63 -10.77 5.00
C LEU A 21 39.48 -11.39 4.20
N MET A 22 39.61 -12.67 3.80
CA MET A 22 38.56 -13.42 3.12
C MET A 22 37.29 -13.57 3.96
N ALA A 23 37.43 -13.90 5.25
CA ALA A 23 36.30 -14.08 6.16
C ALA A 23 35.54 -12.77 6.36
N VAL A 24 36.25 -11.66 6.60
CA VAL A 24 35.63 -10.33 6.71
C VAL A 24 34.94 -9.95 5.41
N PHE A 25 35.60 -10.19 4.26
CA PHE A 25 35.02 -9.89 2.96
C PHE A 25 33.74 -10.69 2.71
N LEU A 26 33.74 -11.98 3.04
CA LEU A 26 32.60 -12.88 2.90
C LEU A 26 31.41 -12.42 3.77
N ILE A 27 31.67 -11.98 5.01
CA ILE A 27 30.64 -11.44 5.90
C ILE A 27 30.04 -10.17 5.29
N VAL A 28 30.89 -9.22 4.88
CA VAL A 28 30.44 -7.95 4.28
C VAL A 28 29.62 -8.21 3.02
N THR A 29 30.10 -9.06 2.10
CA THR A 29 29.36 -9.36 0.85
C THR A 29 28.05 -10.06 1.11
N ASN A 30 27.98 -10.98 2.08
CA ASN A 30 26.72 -11.66 2.43
C ASN A 30 25.69 -10.69 3.02
N LEU A 31 26.11 -9.79 3.91
CA LEU A 31 25.22 -8.79 4.50
C LEU A 31 24.76 -7.74 3.48
N VAL A 32 25.66 -7.30 2.59
CA VAL A 32 25.30 -6.38 1.49
C VAL A 32 24.35 -7.05 0.49
N LEU A 33 24.59 -8.32 0.15
CA LEU A 33 23.70 -9.10 -0.73
C LEU A 33 22.33 -9.28 -0.09
N ALA A 34 22.29 -9.61 1.21
CA ALA A 34 21.06 -9.69 1.98
C ALA A 34 20.28 -8.38 1.95
N GLY A 35 20.94 -7.25 2.19
CA GLY A 35 20.31 -5.94 2.12
C GLY A 35 19.69 -5.65 0.75
N PHE A 36 20.38 -5.95 -0.35
CA PHE A 36 19.82 -5.75 -1.70
C PHE A 36 18.67 -6.70 -2.02
N ALA A 37 18.82 -7.99 -1.69
CA ALA A 37 17.79 -8.99 -1.94
C ALA A 37 16.50 -8.67 -1.16
N ILE A 38 16.62 -8.26 0.10
CA ILE A 38 15.49 -7.84 0.93
C ILE A 38 14.88 -6.56 0.35
N GLN A 39 15.68 -5.53 0.03
CA GLN A 39 15.17 -4.30 -0.57
C GLN A 39 14.37 -4.56 -1.86
N ASN A 40 14.87 -5.44 -2.73
CA ASN A 40 14.21 -5.76 -3.99
C ASN A 40 12.93 -6.59 -3.77
N ALA A 41 12.97 -7.56 -2.86
CA ALA A 41 11.81 -8.36 -2.48
C ALA A 41 10.71 -7.50 -1.86
N SER A 42 11.05 -6.59 -0.93
CA SER A 42 10.12 -5.64 -0.33
C SER A 42 9.51 -4.71 -1.36
N LYS A 43 10.29 -4.17 -2.31
CA LYS A 43 9.73 -3.33 -3.40
C LYS A 43 8.72 -4.09 -4.25
N LYS A 44 9.04 -5.33 -4.64
CA LYS A 44 8.11 -6.19 -5.40
C LYS A 44 6.85 -6.53 -4.60
N ALA A 45 6.99 -6.79 -3.30
CA ALA A 45 5.87 -7.05 -2.41
C ALA A 45 4.97 -5.81 -2.25
N ALA A 46 5.57 -4.62 -2.08
CA ALA A 46 4.85 -3.35 -2.04
C ALA A 46 4.09 -3.10 -3.36
N ASP A 47 4.72 -3.31 -4.51
CA ASP A 47 4.06 -3.16 -5.81
C ASP A 47 2.90 -4.15 -6.01
N ALA A 48 3.05 -5.40 -5.54
CA ALA A 48 1.97 -6.38 -5.57
C ALA A 48 0.82 -6.01 -4.63
N ALA A 49 1.13 -5.53 -3.41
CA ALA A 49 0.14 -5.05 -2.45
C ALA A 49 -0.62 -3.83 -2.99
N ARG A 50 0.09 -2.86 -3.60
CA ARG A 50 -0.53 -1.70 -4.28
C ARG A 50 -1.52 -2.12 -5.37
N LYS A 51 -1.17 -3.15 -6.15
CA LYS A 51 -2.07 -3.69 -7.18
C LYS A 51 -3.31 -4.38 -6.59
N LYS A 52 -3.20 -4.99 -5.41
CA LYS A 52 -4.33 -5.61 -4.70
C LYS A 52 -5.27 -4.57 -4.10
N LEU A 53 -4.73 -3.54 -3.46
CA LEU A 53 -5.49 -2.46 -2.82
C LEU A 53 -6.34 -1.65 -3.80
N GLY A 54 -5.99 -1.69 -5.09
CA GLY A 54 -6.69 -0.94 -6.11
C GLY A 54 -6.04 0.42 -6.38
N ALA A 55 -6.45 1.01 -7.49
CA ALA A 55 -5.98 2.31 -7.95
C ALA A 55 -7.10 3.36 -7.82
N ASP A 56 -8.05 3.16 -6.90
CA ASP A 56 -9.18 4.03 -6.72
C ASP A 56 -8.91 5.16 -5.72
N VAL A 57 -9.40 6.35 -6.05
CA VAL A 57 -9.37 7.52 -5.18
C VAL A 57 -10.80 8.01 -5.03
N THR A 58 -11.30 8.02 -3.80
CA THR A 58 -12.63 8.47 -3.43
C THR A 58 -12.58 9.93 -3.01
N LEU A 59 -13.28 10.77 -3.76
CA LEU A 59 -13.61 12.13 -3.38
C LEU A 59 -14.94 12.10 -2.62
N GLY A 60 -14.90 12.47 -1.35
CA GLY A 60 -16.08 12.50 -0.48
C GLY A 60 -15.88 13.46 0.69
N LEU A 61 -16.90 13.58 1.54
CA LEU A 61 -16.81 14.41 2.74
C LEU A 61 -15.76 13.85 3.71
N ASP A 62 -15.02 14.76 4.33
CA ASP A 62 -14.09 14.43 5.40
C ASP A 62 -14.85 14.36 6.73
N PHE A 63 -15.51 13.23 6.98
CA PHE A 63 -16.28 13.02 8.22
C PHE A 63 -15.41 13.13 9.49
N ASP A 64 -14.12 12.83 9.41
CA ASP A 64 -13.20 12.94 10.54
C ASP A 64 -13.02 14.41 10.92
N LYS A 65 -12.74 15.26 9.92
CA LYS A 65 -12.59 16.72 10.11
C LYS A 65 -13.91 17.40 10.48
N LEU A 66 -15.00 16.99 9.83
CA LEU A 66 -16.35 17.48 10.15
C LEU A 66 -16.75 17.15 11.59
N GLY A 67 -16.49 15.92 12.03
CA GLY A 67 -16.77 15.47 13.40
C GLY A 67 -15.93 16.20 14.45
N GLN A 68 -14.66 16.47 14.15
CA GLN A 68 -13.79 17.29 15.01
C GLN A 68 -14.31 18.73 15.12
N GLN A 69 -14.64 19.36 13.99
CA GLN A 69 -15.18 20.72 13.97
C GLN A 69 -16.51 20.80 14.72
N ALA A 70 -17.38 19.80 14.60
CA ALA A 70 -18.64 19.75 15.35
C ALA A 70 -18.42 19.66 16.87
N ARG A 71 -17.41 18.90 17.31
CA ARG A 71 -17.04 18.80 18.73
C ARG A 71 -16.45 20.09 19.28
N GLU A 72 -15.69 20.81 18.46
CA GLU A 72 -15.03 22.07 18.85
C GLU A 72 -16.01 23.26 18.87
N THR A 73 -16.89 23.35 17.88
CA THR A 73 -17.80 24.49 17.72
C THR A 73 -19.18 24.27 18.35
N GLY A 74 -19.53 23.02 18.67
CA GLY A 74 -20.87 22.65 19.13
C GLY A 74 -21.95 22.68 18.04
N GLU A 75 -21.59 23.07 16.81
CA GLU A 75 -22.50 23.13 15.66
C GLU A 75 -22.05 22.16 14.57
N MET A 76 -23.01 21.50 13.92
CA MET A 76 -22.74 20.67 12.76
C MET A 76 -22.32 21.52 11.56
N PRO A 77 -21.12 21.33 10.99
CA PRO A 77 -20.74 22.05 9.78
C PRO A 77 -21.69 21.67 8.64
N LYS A 78 -22.04 22.66 7.82
CA LYS A 78 -22.89 22.47 6.63
C LYS A 78 -22.01 22.46 5.38
N PRO A 79 -21.49 21.30 4.95
CA PRO A 79 -20.64 21.25 3.77
C PRO A 79 -21.43 21.65 2.52
N PRO A 80 -20.81 22.32 1.53
CA PRO A 80 -21.44 22.58 0.26
C PRO A 80 -21.68 21.27 -0.50
N LYS A 81 -22.68 21.25 -1.40
CA LYS A 81 -22.89 20.10 -2.30
C LYS A 81 -21.70 19.97 -3.25
N LEU A 82 -21.25 18.73 -3.47
CA LEU A 82 -20.20 18.48 -4.44
C LEU A 82 -20.69 18.81 -5.86
N ASN A 83 -19.98 19.72 -6.53
CA ASN A 83 -20.29 20.09 -7.89
C ASN A 83 -19.90 18.97 -8.86
N THR A 84 -20.90 18.29 -9.43
CA THR A 84 -20.67 17.20 -10.40
C THR A 84 -19.84 17.62 -11.62
N LYS A 85 -19.84 18.92 -12.01
CA LYS A 85 -19.04 19.41 -13.14
C LYS A 85 -17.54 19.39 -12.85
N GLU A 86 -17.14 19.75 -11.63
CA GLU A 86 -15.74 19.69 -11.19
C GLU A 86 -15.28 18.24 -11.11
N ALA A 87 -16.14 17.36 -10.60
CA ALA A 87 -15.86 15.93 -10.58
C ALA A 87 -15.69 15.35 -12.00
N ASP A 88 -16.55 15.72 -12.95
CA ASP A 88 -16.42 15.34 -14.36
C ASP A 88 -15.15 15.92 -15.01
N GLN A 89 -14.68 17.08 -14.54
CA GLN A 89 -13.44 17.68 -15.03
C GLN A 89 -12.21 16.91 -14.53
N LEU A 90 -12.19 16.50 -13.26
CA LEU A 90 -11.14 15.64 -12.71
C LEU A 90 -11.11 14.26 -13.39
N ALA A 91 -12.28 13.73 -13.77
CA ALA A 91 -12.37 12.47 -14.50
C ALA A 91 -11.68 12.50 -15.88
N LYS A 92 -11.40 13.69 -16.45
CA LYS A 92 -10.65 13.86 -17.71
C LYS A 92 -9.14 13.90 -17.53
N SER A 93 -8.63 13.83 -16.29
CA SER A 93 -7.19 13.75 -16.03
C SER A 93 -6.60 12.52 -16.74
N LYS A 94 -5.37 12.67 -17.25
CA LYS A 94 -4.61 11.57 -17.87
C LYS A 94 -4.35 10.39 -16.92
N TYR A 95 -4.47 10.61 -15.61
CA TYR A 95 -4.27 9.55 -14.61
C TYR A 95 -5.52 8.69 -14.42
N VAL A 96 -6.71 9.20 -14.77
CA VAL A 96 -7.99 8.53 -14.55
C VAL A 96 -8.31 7.62 -15.74
N LYS A 97 -8.70 6.37 -15.43
CA LYS A 97 -9.16 5.36 -16.38
C LYS A 97 -10.67 5.43 -16.58
N ASP A 98 -11.42 5.49 -15.49
CA ASP A 98 -12.87 5.64 -15.45
C ASP A 98 -13.29 6.17 -14.07
N TYR A 99 -14.56 6.47 -13.87
CA TYR A 99 -15.06 6.96 -12.59
C TYR A 99 -16.52 6.57 -12.37
N ASN A 100 -16.89 6.49 -11.10
CA ASN A 100 -18.25 6.21 -10.66
C ASN A 100 -18.72 7.31 -9.70
N TYR A 101 -20.00 7.65 -9.79
CA TYR A 101 -20.69 8.35 -8.71
C TYR A 101 -21.22 7.31 -7.75
N ILE A 102 -21.15 7.59 -6.45
CA ILE A 102 -21.77 6.78 -5.41
C ILE A 102 -22.59 7.73 -4.54
N THR A 103 -23.87 7.45 -4.42
CA THR A 103 -24.75 8.19 -3.51
C THR A 103 -25.77 7.22 -2.97
N ASN A 104 -26.22 7.40 -1.74
CA ASN A 104 -27.16 6.47 -1.12
C ASN A 104 -28.36 7.22 -0.59
N THR A 105 -29.50 6.56 -0.69
CA THR A 105 -30.75 7.00 -0.08
C THR A 105 -31.52 5.79 0.42
N PHE A 106 -32.53 6.04 1.22
CA PHE A 106 -33.47 5.02 1.66
C PHE A 106 -34.79 5.20 0.91
N GLY A 107 -35.35 4.09 0.46
CA GLY A 107 -36.68 4.03 -0.13
C GLY A 107 -37.57 3.08 0.64
N ILE A 108 -38.88 3.32 0.62
CA ILE A 108 -39.88 2.44 1.21
C ILE A 108 -40.52 1.63 0.07
N SER A 109 -40.65 0.32 0.23
CA SER A 109 -41.27 -0.52 -0.78
C SER A 109 -42.78 -0.27 -0.85
N ASP A 110 -43.32 -0.05 -2.05
CA ASP A 110 -44.77 0.08 -2.29
C ASP A 110 -45.23 -1.10 -3.16
N GLY A 111 -45.97 -2.02 -2.55
CA GLY A 111 -46.53 -3.19 -3.24
C GLY A 111 -45.60 -4.41 -3.37
N PHE A 112 -44.46 -4.43 -2.67
CA PHE A 112 -43.57 -5.61 -2.60
C PHE A 112 -42.96 -5.81 -1.20
N LYS A 113 -42.69 -7.07 -0.84
CA LYS A 113 -42.18 -7.51 0.46
C LYS A 113 -40.64 -7.57 0.47
N LEU A 114 -40.02 -7.03 1.51
CA LEU A 114 -38.57 -7.13 1.72
C LEU A 114 -38.16 -8.51 2.24
N VAL A 115 -36.93 -8.92 1.91
CA VAL A 115 -36.31 -10.14 2.42
C VAL A 115 -36.03 -9.99 3.92
N GLY A 116 -36.41 -11.00 4.70
CA GLY A 116 -36.27 -10.97 6.16
C GLY A 116 -37.32 -10.15 6.91
N ALA A 117 -38.34 -9.60 6.24
CA ALA A 117 -39.47 -8.98 6.91
C ALA A 117 -40.38 -10.06 7.52
N SER A 118 -40.54 -10.06 8.86
CA SER A 118 -41.45 -10.97 9.56
C SER A 118 -42.91 -10.57 9.34
N GLU A 119 -43.79 -11.55 9.05
CA GLU A 119 -45.24 -11.33 9.07
C GLU A 119 -45.73 -11.18 10.52
N GLY A 120 -46.06 -9.96 10.93
CA GLY A 120 -46.83 -9.72 12.17
C GLY A 120 -46.12 -9.04 13.35
N GLU A 121 -44.95 -8.40 13.17
CA GLU A 121 -44.42 -7.49 14.19
C GLU A 121 -44.94 -6.06 13.96
N ASP A 122 -45.65 -5.54 14.97
CA ASP A 122 -46.28 -4.21 15.00
C ASP A 122 -45.46 -3.09 14.33
N GLU A 123 -46.17 -2.24 13.59
CA GLU A 123 -45.76 -0.90 13.16
C GLU A 123 -45.26 -0.06 14.36
N GLY A 124 -44.01 -0.23 14.79
CA GLY A 124 -43.49 0.54 15.92
C GLY A 124 -42.18 0.08 16.57
N LYS A 125 -41.68 -1.13 16.33
CA LYS A 125 -40.51 -1.68 17.07
C LYS A 125 -39.15 -1.58 16.37
N GLY A 126 -39.02 -0.78 15.31
CA GLY A 126 -37.75 -0.59 14.57
C GLY A 126 -37.42 0.88 14.24
N ARG A 127 -38.14 1.85 14.82
CA ARG A 127 -37.90 3.29 14.59
C ARG A 127 -36.62 3.70 15.33
N VAL A 128 -35.52 3.82 14.62
CA VAL A 128 -34.33 4.49 15.15
C VAL A 128 -34.36 5.92 14.64
N GLY A 129 -34.44 6.89 15.55
CA GLY A 129 -34.18 8.28 15.20
C GLY A 129 -32.73 8.40 14.74
N MET A 130 -32.51 8.53 13.42
CA MET A 130 -31.23 9.02 12.94
C MET A 130 -31.14 10.47 13.40
N VAL A 131 -30.38 10.73 14.47
CA VAL A 131 -30.03 12.10 14.84
C VAL A 131 -29.33 12.66 13.61
N ALA A 132 -30.01 13.61 12.96
CA ALA A 132 -29.56 14.21 11.73
C ALA A 132 -28.11 14.66 11.94
N ALA A 133 -27.19 14.04 11.20
CA ALA A 133 -25.81 14.49 11.17
C ALA A 133 -25.67 15.87 10.49
N ALA A 134 -26.79 16.52 10.15
CA ALA A 134 -26.90 17.86 9.61
C ALA A 134 -28.03 18.58 10.36
N GLY A 135 -27.67 19.54 11.22
CA GLY A 135 -28.57 20.26 12.11
C GLY A 135 -29.66 21.05 11.39
N GLY A 136 -30.78 20.40 11.12
CA GLY A 136 -32.07 20.99 10.82
C GLY A 136 -33.03 20.81 12.00
N SER A 137 -33.49 21.90 12.59
CA SER A 137 -34.76 21.90 13.33
C SER A 137 -35.87 21.76 12.29
N GLY A 138 -36.16 20.52 11.92
CA GLY A 138 -37.13 20.12 10.91
C GLY A 138 -37.39 18.64 11.12
N SER A 139 -38.65 18.23 11.06
CA SER A 139 -39.12 16.88 11.37
C SER A 139 -38.11 15.81 10.93
N GLY A 140 -37.46 15.15 11.89
CA GLY A 140 -36.68 13.96 11.59
C GLY A 140 -37.62 12.98 10.90
N SER A 141 -37.40 12.73 9.62
CA SER A 141 -38.10 11.66 8.93
C SER A 141 -37.64 10.36 9.59
N GLU A 142 -38.48 9.83 10.47
CA GLU A 142 -38.25 8.53 11.09
C GLU A 142 -38.18 7.48 9.98
N ILE A 143 -36.98 6.97 9.73
CA ILE A 143 -36.76 5.88 8.78
C ILE A 143 -37.16 4.60 9.50
N ASP A 144 -38.18 3.93 8.96
CA ASP A 144 -38.57 2.61 9.43
C ASP A 144 -37.64 1.56 8.81
N MET A 145 -36.70 1.05 9.60
CA MET A 145 -35.70 0.09 9.14
C MET A 145 -36.28 -1.27 8.71
N ASN A 146 -37.55 -1.54 9.04
CA ASN A 146 -38.22 -2.79 8.68
C ASN A 146 -38.97 -2.71 7.35
N SER A 147 -39.36 -1.51 6.91
CA SER A 147 -40.03 -1.27 5.63
C SER A 147 -39.18 -0.50 4.61
N SER A 148 -37.99 -0.08 5.01
CA SER A 148 -37.04 0.62 4.14
C SER A 148 -36.01 -0.31 3.52
N LEU A 149 -35.58 0.02 2.32
CA LEU A 149 -34.50 -0.62 1.58
C LEU A 149 -33.39 0.40 1.26
N ILE A 150 -32.18 -0.08 1.06
CA ILE A 150 -31.04 0.75 0.64
C ILE A 150 -31.05 0.87 -0.88
N ILE A 151 -30.95 2.10 -1.37
CA ILE A 151 -30.83 2.40 -2.79
C ILE A 151 -29.50 3.09 -3.00
N GLU A 152 -28.65 2.48 -3.82
CA GLU A 152 -27.35 3.02 -4.19
C GLU A 152 -27.38 3.54 -5.63
N GLY A 153 -27.15 4.84 -5.76
CA GLY A 153 -27.05 5.54 -7.02
C GLY A 153 -25.65 5.44 -7.59
N VAL A 154 -25.56 4.93 -8.82
CA VAL A 154 -24.29 4.71 -9.53
C VAL A 154 -24.29 5.29 -10.92
N ARG A 155 -23.11 5.56 -11.47
CA ARG A 155 -22.92 5.82 -12.90
C ARG A 155 -22.79 4.51 -13.67
N LYS A 156 -22.07 3.53 -13.11
CA LYS A 156 -21.85 2.19 -13.68
C LYS A 156 -21.87 1.15 -12.57
N THR A 157 -22.75 0.15 -12.64
CA THR A 157 -22.75 -0.95 -11.65
C THR A 157 -21.48 -1.79 -11.74
N VAL A 158 -20.91 -1.98 -12.93
CA VAL A 158 -19.68 -2.78 -13.11
C VAL A 158 -18.45 -2.17 -12.44
N LEU A 159 -18.49 -0.89 -12.06
CA LEU A 159 -17.41 -0.24 -11.32
C LEU A 159 -17.56 -0.37 -9.80
N GLN A 160 -18.69 -0.89 -9.31
CA GLN A 160 -18.87 -1.14 -7.89
C GLN A 160 -17.94 -2.24 -7.39
N GLU A 161 -17.45 -2.08 -6.17
CA GLU A 161 -16.44 -2.95 -5.60
C GLU A 161 -16.90 -4.41 -5.57
N SER A 162 -18.14 -4.66 -5.13
CA SER A 162 -18.74 -6.01 -5.06
C SER A 162 -18.83 -6.67 -6.44
N PHE A 163 -18.99 -5.91 -7.52
CA PHE A 163 -18.98 -6.44 -8.88
C PHE A 163 -17.56 -6.66 -9.40
N LYS A 164 -16.61 -5.76 -9.07
CA LYS A 164 -15.20 -5.88 -9.46
C LYS A 164 -14.52 -7.09 -8.81
N ASN A 165 -14.80 -7.36 -7.55
CA ASN A 165 -14.23 -8.49 -6.80
C ASN A 165 -15.03 -9.80 -6.99
N GLY A 166 -16.12 -9.77 -7.75
CA GLY A 166 -16.93 -10.94 -8.11
C GLY A 166 -17.86 -11.46 -7.01
N LYS A 167 -18.01 -10.73 -5.89
CA LYS A 167 -19.03 -11.00 -4.85
C LYS A 167 -20.44 -10.86 -5.40
N SER A 168 -20.65 -9.88 -6.29
CA SER A 168 -21.90 -9.61 -7.00
C SER A 168 -21.76 -9.92 -8.49
N LYS A 169 -22.76 -10.56 -9.09
CA LYS A 169 -22.81 -10.87 -10.52
C LYS A 169 -24.20 -10.61 -11.08
N ILE A 170 -24.27 -10.00 -12.25
CA ILE A 170 -25.54 -9.87 -12.99
C ILE A 170 -25.83 -11.21 -13.64
N ILE A 171 -26.97 -11.81 -13.28
CA ILE A 171 -27.37 -13.15 -13.75
C ILE A 171 -28.45 -13.07 -14.84
N ASP A 172 -29.20 -11.96 -14.89
CA ASP A 172 -30.21 -11.70 -15.92
C ASP A 172 -30.29 -10.19 -16.23
N GLY A 173 -30.61 -9.84 -17.47
CA GLY A 173 -30.73 -8.45 -17.93
C GLY A 173 -29.40 -7.71 -18.15
N LYS A 174 -29.37 -6.40 -17.84
CA LYS A 174 -28.29 -5.46 -18.18
C LYS A 174 -27.78 -4.69 -16.95
N PRO A 175 -26.47 -4.34 -16.90
CA PRO A 175 -25.94 -3.40 -15.91
C PRO A 175 -26.45 -1.98 -16.12
N ILE A 176 -26.37 -1.17 -15.06
CA ILE A 176 -26.50 0.28 -15.20
C ILE A 176 -25.22 0.81 -15.85
N THR A 177 -25.41 1.68 -16.84
CA THR A 177 -24.33 2.32 -17.61
C THR A 177 -24.55 3.83 -17.68
N GLU A 178 -23.53 4.57 -18.09
CA GLU A 178 -23.60 6.04 -18.18
C GLU A 178 -24.68 6.54 -19.16
N LYS A 179 -25.12 5.70 -20.10
CA LYS A 179 -26.19 6.01 -21.06
C LYS A 179 -27.58 6.04 -20.43
N MET A 180 -27.72 5.48 -19.23
CA MET A 180 -28.98 5.40 -18.48
C MET A 180 -29.17 6.57 -17.52
N LYS A 181 -28.39 7.65 -17.70
CA LYS A 181 -28.57 8.90 -16.97
C LYS A 181 -30.03 9.37 -17.09
N ASP A 182 -30.59 9.79 -15.96
CA ASP A 182 -31.96 10.29 -15.77
C ASP A 182 -33.10 9.27 -16.04
N GLN A 183 -32.76 8.01 -16.36
CA GLN A 183 -33.74 6.94 -16.58
C GLN A 183 -34.19 6.33 -15.24
N ASN A 184 -35.49 6.02 -15.14
CA ASN A 184 -36.08 5.38 -13.97
C ASN A 184 -35.95 3.85 -14.09
N VAL A 185 -34.72 3.36 -13.95
CA VAL A 185 -34.37 1.94 -14.04
C VAL A 185 -33.66 1.49 -12.78
N THR A 186 -33.79 0.20 -12.46
CA THR A 186 -33.17 -0.41 -11.28
C THR A 186 -32.54 -1.76 -11.60
N LEU A 187 -31.47 -2.07 -10.87
CA LEU A 187 -30.91 -3.40 -10.78
C LEU A 187 -31.31 -4.00 -9.41
N MET A 188 -31.97 -5.15 -9.43
CA MET A 188 -32.56 -5.78 -8.24
C MET A 188 -31.79 -7.05 -7.84
N GLU A 189 -31.68 -7.31 -6.54
CA GLU A 189 -31.07 -8.55 -6.05
C GLU A 189 -32.00 -9.75 -6.25
N LYS A 190 -31.42 -10.91 -6.55
CA LYS A 190 -32.11 -12.16 -6.89
C LYS A 190 -33.14 -12.60 -5.83
N ARG A 191 -32.77 -12.62 -4.56
CA ARG A 191 -33.65 -13.06 -3.46
C ARG A 191 -34.87 -12.15 -3.33
N LEU A 192 -34.68 -10.83 -3.49
CA LEU A 192 -35.78 -9.87 -3.48
C LEU A 192 -36.71 -10.06 -4.69
N ALA A 193 -36.15 -10.32 -5.87
CA ALA A 193 -36.93 -10.61 -7.07
C ALA A 193 -37.74 -11.91 -6.91
N GLU A 194 -37.11 -12.98 -6.44
CA GLU A 194 -37.74 -14.30 -6.22
C GLU A 194 -38.86 -14.23 -5.18
N GLN A 195 -38.65 -13.55 -4.05
CA GLN A 195 -39.66 -13.38 -3.01
C GLN A 195 -40.95 -12.71 -3.51
N ASN A 196 -40.81 -11.82 -4.51
CA ASN A 196 -41.93 -11.06 -5.06
C ASN A 196 -42.38 -11.55 -6.44
N ASN A 197 -41.84 -12.67 -6.92
CA ASN A 197 -42.08 -13.21 -8.27
C ASN A 197 -41.81 -12.20 -9.41
N LEU A 198 -40.86 -11.30 -9.22
CA LEU A 198 -40.49 -10.25 -10.17
C LEU A 198 -39.45 -10.75 -11.17
N LYS A 199 -39.47 -10.19 -12.38
CA LYS A 199 -38.58 -10.52 -13.51
C LYS A 199 -38.05 -9.25 -14.16
N VAL A 200 -37.02 -9.40 -14.99
CA VAL A 200 -36.53 -8.29 -15.84
C VAL A 200 -37.67 -7.79 -16.74
N GLY A 201 -37.87 -6.47 -16.76
CA GLY A 201 -38.95 -5.78 -17.45
C GLY A 201 -40.15 -5.43 -16.57
N ASP A 202 -40.28 -6.04 -15.39
CA ASP A 202 -41.31 -5.66 -14.44
C ASP A 202 -41.02 -4.29 -13.82
N LYS A 203 -42.05 -3.67 -13.26
CA LYS A 203 -41.95 -2.37 -12.62
C LYS A 203 -42.24 -2.45 -11.13
N ILE A 204 -41.44 -1.73 -10.35
CA ILE A 204 -41.62 -1.59 -8.91
C ILE A 204 -41.89 -0.15 -8.53
N LYS A 205 -42.61 0.06 -7.43
CA LYS A 205 -42.87 1.38 -6.87
C LYS A 205 -42.08 1.57 -5.59
N ILE A 206 -41.38 2.68 -5.52
CA ILE A 206 -40.58 3.06 -4.35
C ILE A 206 -41.03 4.42 -3.89
N GLN A 207 -41.34 4.50 -2.61
CA GLN A 207 -41.74 5.73 -1.96
C GLN A 207 -40.52 6.40 -1.30
N SER A 208 -40.45 7.73 -1.34
CA SER A 208 -39.45 8.53 -0.64
C SER A 208 -39.56 8.35 0.87
N GLY A 209 -38.47 8.57 1.61
CA GLY A 209 -38.44 8.39 3.07
C GLY A 209 -39.45 9.27 3.84
N ASP A 210 -39.90 10.39 3.29
CA ASP A 210 -40.95 11.24 3.87
C ASP A 210 -42.38 10.89 3.41
N LYS A 211 -42.52 9.81 2.65
CA LYS A 211 -43.78 9.31 2.11
C LYS A 211 -44.51 10.27 1.15
N LYS A 212 -43.87 11.35 0.68
CA LYS A 212 -44.52 12.34 -0.19
C LYS A 212 -44.48 12.02 -1.67
N GLN A 213 -43.50 11.25 -2.12
CA GLN A 213 -43.35 10.90 -3.54
C GLN A 213 -43.23 9.39 -3.70
N THR A 214 -43.96 8.85 -4.68
CA THR A 214 -43.82 7.47 -5.13
C THR A 214 -43.38 7.46 -6.58
N LEU A 215 -42.27 6.79 -6.87
CA LEU A 215 -41.71 6.69 -8.20
C LEU A 215 -41.70 5.23 -8.67
N GLU A 216 -41.95 5.06 -9.96
CA GLU A 216 -41.96 3.76 -10.62
C GLU A 216 -40.63 3.54 -11.34
N PHE A 217 -40.04 2.36 -11.15
CA PHE A 217 -38.76 1.95 -11.72
C PHE A 217 -38.89 0.62 -12.45
N GLU A 218 -38.35 0.53 -13.65
CA GLU A 218 -38.27 -0.72 -14.42
C GLU A 218 -37.04 -1.54 -13.99
N ILE A 219 -37.23 -2.84 -13.75
CA ILE A 219 -36.16 -3.77 -13.45
C ILE A 219 -35.42 -4.11 -14.75
N ILE A 220 -34.22 -3.55 -14.94
CA ILE A 220 -33.42 -3.79 -16.15
C ILE A 220 -32.46 -4.97 -16.01
N GLY A 221 -32.28 -5.48 -14.80
CA GLY A 221 -31.47 -6.66 -14.54
C GLY A 221 -31.59 -7.16 -13.11
N ILE A 222 -31.19 -8.41 -12.93
CA ILE A 222 -31.16 -9.11 -11.65
C ILE A 222 -29.71 -9.50 -11.37
N TYR A 223 -29.24 -9.18 -10.16
CA TYR A 223 -27.91 -9.58 -9.69
C TYR A 223 -28.00 -10.53 -8.50
N GLU A 224 -27.00 -11.39 -8.36
CA GLU A 224 -26.81 -12.28 -7.23
C GLU A 224 -25.58 -11.82 -6.45
N THR A 225 -25.68 -11.74 -5.12
CA THR A 225 -24.56 -11.44 -4.23
C THR A 225 -24.36 -12.54 -3.19
N ASN A 226 -23.11 -12.82 -2.84
CA ASN A 226 -22.77 -13.69 -1.70
C ASN A 226 -22.60 -12.91 -0.38
N GLU A 227 -22.83 -11.60 -0.39
CA GLU A 227 -22.79 -10.75 0.81
C GLU A 227 -23.87 -11.16 1.82
N GLN A 228 -23.47 -11.20 3.09
CA GLN A 228 -24.33 -11.60 4.20
C GLN A 228 -24.76 -10.38 5.03
N PRO A 229 -25.95 -10.42 5.66
CA PRO A 229 -26.36 -9.39 6.61
C PRO A 229 -25.38 -9.26 7.78
N MET A 230 -25.18 -8.04 8.27
CA MET A 230 -24.33 -7.79 9.44
C MET A 230 -25.10 -8.05 10.74
N GLY A 231 -24.80 -9.19 11.38
CA GLY A 231 -25.37 -9.59 12.67
C GLY A 231 -26.55 -10.56 12.55
N GLN A 232 -26.78 -11.36 13.60
CA GLN A 232 -27.79 -12.43 13.60
C GLN A 232 -29.25 -11.92 13.46
N HIS A 233 -29.51 -10.64 13.75
CA HIS A 233 -30.84 -10.02 13.68
C HIS A 233 -30.76 -8.65 13.00
N ALA A 234 -30.08 -8.58 11.85
CA ALA A 234 -30.04 -7.35 11.05
C ALA A 234 -31.46 -7.00 10.58
N PRO A 235 -31.90 -5.73 10.70
CA PRO A 235 -33.19 -5.32 10.14
C PRO A 235 -33.17 -5.47 8.61
N PRO A 236 -34.33 -5.67 7.95
CA PRO A 236 -34.44 -5.82 6.50
C PRO A 236 -33.64 -4.78 5.70
N MET A 237 -33.64 -3.51 6.11
CA MET A 237 -32.87 -2.45 5.44
C MET A 237 -31.36 -2.74 5.34
N MET A 238 -30.80 -3.51 6.28
CA MET A 238 -29.38 -3.86 6.34
C MET A 238 -29.06 -5.20 5.67
N ASP A 239 -30.06 -5.91 5.15
CA ASP A 239 -29.83 -7.14 4.38
C ASP A 239 -29.37 -6.78 2.96
N PRO A 240 -28.21 -7.30 2.48
CA PRO A 240 -27.76 -7.10 1.10
C PRO A 240 -28.77 -7.52 0.03
N ALA A 241 -29.72 -8.40 0.36
CA ALA A 241 -30.84 -8.77 -0.51
C ALA A 241 -31.80 -7.60 -0.78
N ASN A 242 -31.94 -6.67 0.17
CA ASN A 242 -32.81 -5.51 0.07
C ASN A 242 -32.06 -4.27 -0.44
N LYS A 243 -31.05 -4.48 -1.28
CA LYS A 243 -30.29 -3.40 -1.91
C LYS A 243 -30.65 -3.28 -3.38
N LEU A 244 -30.89 -2.06 -3.83
CA LEU A 244 -31.10 -1.73 -5.24
C LEU A 244 -29.98 -0.84 -5.74
N TYR A 245 -29.60 -1.02 -7.01
CA TYR A 245 -28.76 -0.05 -7.71
C TYR A 245 -29.59 0.71 -8.73
N MET A 246 -29.37 2.02 -8.85
CA MET A 246 -30.06 2.88 -9.82
C MET A 246 -29.10 3.92 -10.41
N PRO A 247 -29.43 4.60 -11.51
CA PRO A 247 -28.67 5.75 -11.96
C PRO A 247 -28.60 6.84 -10.89
N TYR A 248 -27.40 7.30 -10.54
CA TYR A 248 -27.18 8.31 -9.49
C TYR A 248 -28.02 9.60 -9.67
N SER A 249 -28.27 9.98 -10.93
CA SER A 249 -29.10 11.12 -11.30
C SER A 249 -30.56 10.97 -10.89
N THR A 250 -31.05 9.73 -10.84
CA THR A 250 -32.46 9.41 -10.56
C THR A 250 -32.73 9.38 -9.04
N LEU A 251 -31.71 9.09 -8.22
CA LEU A 251 -31.84 9.11 -6.76
C LEU A 251 -32.24 10.49 -6.21
N LYS A 252 -31.82 11.58 -6.87
CA LYS A 252 -32.22 12.95 -6.50
C LYS A 252 -33.73 13.14 -6.45
N LYS A 253 -34.50 12.32 -7.17
CA LYS A 253 -35.97 12.37 -7.18
C LYS A 253 -36.58 11.70 -5.93
N LEU A 254 -35.83 10.82 -5.25
CA LEU A 254 -36.24 10.13 -4.03
C LEU A 254 -35.68 10.78 -2.75
N GLU A 255 -34.79 11.76 -2.89
CA GLU A 255 -34.18 12.46 -1.76
C GLU A 255 -35.18 13.41 -1.08
N VAL A 256 -35.32 13.24 0.23
CA VAL A 256 -36.27 13.96 1.09
C VAL A 256 -35.73 15.33 1.50
N ASP A 257 -34.42 15.42 1.66
CA ASP A 257 -33.76 16.64 2.11
C ASP A 257 -32.53 16.89 1.24
N GLU A 258 -32.47 18.08 0.66
CA GLU A 258 -31.40 18.50 -0.24
C GLU A 258 -30.01 18.42 0.40
N GLY A 259 -29.93 18.35 1.74
CA GLY A 259 -28.70 18.30 2.52
C GLY A 259 -28.20 16.90 2.95
N MET A 260 -28.97 15.81 2.78
CA MET A 260 -28.58 14.48 3.31
C MET A 260 -27.78 13.61 2.34
N SER A 261 -27.85 13.87 1.04
CA SER A 261 -27.19 13.02 0.04
C SER A 261 -25.80 13.55 -0.30
N SER A 262 -24.79 12.97 0.35
CA SER A 262 -23.39 13.24 0.02
C SER A 262 -22.97 12.38 -1.18
N ILE A 263 -22.99 12.99 -2.37
CA ILE A 263 -22.44 12.36 -3.57
C ILE A 263 -20.94 12.18 -3.36
N GLN A 264 -20.49 10.94 -3.45
CA GLN A 264 -19.08 10.57 -3.53
C GLN A 264 -18.71 10.27 -4.98
N VAL A 265 -17.43 10.46 -5.31
CA VAL A 265 -16.89 10.17 -6.64
C VAL A 265 -15.69 9.27 -6.48
N VAL A 266 -15.77 8.08 -7.04
CA VAL A 266 -14.68 7.11 -7.04
C VAL A 266 -13.99 7.15 -8.39
N TYR A 267 -12.77 7.66 -8.42
CA TYR A 267 -11.92 7.70 -9.61
C TYR A 267 -11.07 6.45 -9.68
N LEU A 268 -11.25 5.63 -10.70
CA LEU A 268 -10.36 4.50 -10.98
C LEU A 268 -9.17 5.01 -11.79
N LEU A 269 -7.97 4.97 -11.23
CA LEU A 269 -6.75 5.40 -11.92
C LEU A 269 -6.19 4.31 -12.85
N ASN A 270 -5.36 4.73 -13.80
CA ASN A 270 -4.66 3.85 -14.73
C ASN A 270 -3.61 2.98 -14.03
N ASP A 271 -2.97 3.50 -12.99
CA ASP A 271 -1.94 2.82 -12.19
C ASP A 271 -1.98 3.34 -10.74
N PRO A 272 -1.89 2.47 -9.71
CA PRO A 272 -1.78 2.91 -8.31
C PRO A 272 -0.62 3.89 -8.06
N GLN A 273 0.46 3.86 -8.85
CA GLN A 273 1.57 4.80 -8.73
C GLN A 273 1.18 6.26 -9.04
N TYR A 274 0.03 6.47 -9.69
CA TYR A 274 -0.46 7.81 -10.01
C TYR A 274 -1.33 8.42 -8.91
N ILE A 275 -1.60 7.73 -7.79
CA ILE A 275 -2.42 8.26 -6.69
C ILE A 275 -1.90 9.62 -6.22
N ASP A 276 -0.60 9.73 -5.90
CA ASP A 276 -0.01 10.98 -5.43
C ASP A 276 -0.06 12.11 -6.48
N ALA A 277 0.19 11.76 -7.74
CA ALA A 277 0.14 12.71 -8.84
C ALA A 277 -1.27 13.23 -9.08
N PHE A 278 -2.27 12.34 -9.03
CA PHE A 278 -3.68 12.67 -9.15
C PHE A 278 -4.16 13.51 -7.96
N LYS A 279 -3.83 13.13 -6.72
CA LYS A 279 -4.16 13.93 -5.52
C LYS A 279 -3.59 15.35 -5.62
N LYS A 280 -2.37 15.51 -6.12
CA LYS A 280 -1.75 16.84 -6.35
C LYS A 280 -2.43 17.65 -7.46
N GLU A 281 -2.88 16.99 -8.52
CA GLU A 281 -3.66 17.63 -9.59
C GLU A 281 -5.03 18.06 -9.09
N ALA A 282 -5.74 17.17 -8.41
CA ALA A 282 -7.08 17.41 -7.88
C ALA A 282 -7.08 18.50 -6.81
N LYS A 283 -6.03 18.65 -6.00
CA LYS A 283 -5.88 19.78 -5.06
C LYS A 283 -5.81 21.17 -5.72
N LYS A 284 -5.70 21.25 -7.06
CA LYS A 284 -5.73 22.51 -7.82
C LYS A 284 -7.11 22.85 -8.38
N SER A 285 -8.10 21.98 -8.21
CA SER A 285 -9.48 22.29 -8.62
C SER A 285 -10.17 23.19 -7.59
N ASP A 286 -11.32 23.75 -7.97
CA ASP A 286 -12.15 24.62 -7.13
C ASP A 286 -12.92 23.87 -6.02
N ILE A 287 -12.52 22.62 -5.71
CA ILE A 287 -13.16 21.79 -4.68
C ILE A 287 -12.70 22.29 -3.31
N ASP A 288 -13.65 22.49 -2.40
CA ASP A 288 -13.35 22.91 -1.03
C ASP A 288 -12.82 21.75 -0.17
N PHE A 289 -11.51 21.53 -0.22
CA PHE A 289 -10.82 20.55 0.61
C PHE A 289 -10.84 20.87 2.12
N ASN A 290 -11.55 21.92 2.55
CA ASN A 290 -11.88 22.06 3.96
C ASN A 290 -12.96 21.07 4.40
N TYR A 291 -13.89 20.73 3.50
CA TYR A 291 -14.99 19.80 3.74
C TYR A 291 -14.82 18.46 3.05
N PHE A 292 -14.08 18.42 1.95
CA PHE A 292 -13.85 17.21 1.15
C PHE A 292 -12.44 16.65 1.34
N LYS A 293 -12.31 15.32 1.25
CA LYS A 293 -11.03 14.62 1.17
C LYS A 293 -10.96 13.74 -0.08
N LEU A 294 -9.72 13.53 -0.53
CA LEU A 294 -9.38 12.49 -1.50
C LEU A 294 -8.77 11.33 -0.73
N ASP A 295 -9.59 10.32 -0.46
CA ASP A 295 -9.16 9.10 0.19
C ASP A 295 -8.71 8.09 -0.85
N ALA A 296 -7.54 7.49 -0.67
CA ALA A 296 -7.05 6.41 -1.52
C ALA A 296 -6.76 5.17 -0.68
N HIS A 297 -7.66 4.91 0.28
CA HIS A 297 -7.48 3.92 1.33
C HIS A 297 -6.18 4.17 2.10
N ASP A 298 -5.90 5.44 2.46
CA ASP A 298 -4.60 5.85 3.00
C ASP A 298 -4.23 5.11 4.30
N SER A 299 -5.24 4.78 5.13
CA SER A 299 -5.08 3.99 6.36
C SER A 299 -4.68 2.55 6.06
N LEU A 300 -5.42 1.88 5.16
CA LEU A 300 -5.15 0.50 4.75
C LEU A 300 -3.82 0.39 4.01
N TYR A 301 -3.49 1.38 3.17
CA TYR A 301 -2.17 1.51 2.55
C TYR A 301 -1.07 1.57 3.62
N LYS A 302 -1.20 2.45 4.61
CA LYS A 302 -0.20 2.56 5.69
C LYS A 302 -0.07 1.26 6.49
N GLN A 303 -1.18 0.58 6.78
CA GLN A 303 -1.18 -0.68 7.52
C GLN A 303 -0.55 -1.82 6.74
N MET A 304 -0.80 -1.93 5.43
CA MET A 304 -0.33 -3.07 4.62
C MET A 304 1.03 -2.83 3.96
N ILE A 305 1.28 -1.62 3.46
CA ILE A 305 2.49 -1.29 2.69
C ILE A 305 3.53 -0.57 3.55
N GLY A 306 3.12 0.18 4.57
CA GLY A 306 4.03 0.88 5.48
C GLY A 306 5.13 -0.02 6.05
N PRO A 307 4.80 -1.18 6.66
CA PRO A 307 5.80 -2.13 7.14
C PRO A 307 6.78 -2.60 6.04
N ILE A 308 6.28 -2.83 4.82
CA ILE A 308 7.09 -3.31 3.70
C ILE A 308 8.08 -2.24 3.22
N GLU A 309 7.62 -0.98 3.13
CA GLU A 309 8.46 0.16 2.78
C GLU A 309 9.52 0.43 3.87
N ASN A 310 9.15 0.28 5.15
CA ASN A 310 10.09 0.39 6.27
C ASN A 310 11.19 -0.68 6.17
N ILE A 311 10.84 -1.94 5.89
CA ILE A 311 11.82 -3.01 5.68
C ILE A 311 12.76 -2.68 4.50
N ALA A 312 12.22 -2.13 3.40
CA ALA A 312 13.03 -1.72 2.26
C ALA A 312 14.01 -0.58 2.60
N SER A 313 13.56 0.40 3.39
CA SER A 313 14.36 1.54 3.87
C SER A 313 15.43 1.10 4.87
N THR A 314 15.07 0.28 5.85
CA THR A 314 15.99 -0.31 6.83
C THR A 314 17.05 -1.15 6.15
N SER A 315 16.67 -1.96 5.15
CA SER A 315 17.64 -2.72 4.34
C SER A 315 18.62 -1.81 3.61
N GLN A 316 18.15 -0.67 3.09
CA GLN A 316 19.03 0.34 2.48
C GLN A 316 20.02 0.93 3.48
N MET A 317 19.56 1.24 4.69
CA MET A 317 20.41 1.75 5.77
C MET A 317 21.47 0.72 6.18
N ILE A 318 21.10 -0.56 6.28
CA ILE A 318 22.03 -1.67 6.55
C ILE A 318 23.10 -1.78 5.46
N ILE A 319 22.74 -1.67 4.18
CA ILE A 319 23.72 -1.69 3.07
C ILE A 319 24.78 -0.60 3.26
N TYR A 320 24.37 0.65 3.52
CA TYR A 320 25.32 1.75 3.72
C TYR A 320 26.18 1.54 4.97
N MET A 321 25.56 1.17 6.09
CA MET A 321 26.26 0.96 7.36
C MET A 321 27.32 -0.15 7.24
N VAL A 322 26.94 -1.31 6.69
CA VAL A 322 27.83 -2.46 6.51
C VAL A 322 28.93 -2.16 5.49
N SER A 323 28.61 -1.43 4.40
CA SER A 323 29.61 -1.05 3.40
C SER A 323 30.69 -0.14 3.98
N ILE A 324 30.30 0.86 4.77
CA ILE A 324 31.22 1.81 5.41
C ILE A 324 32.06 1.08 6.49
N ALA A 325 31.42 0.35 7.39
CA ALA A 325 32.10 -0.41 8.43
C ALA A 325 33.06 -1.45 7.83
N GLY A 326 32.62 -2.16 6.79
CA GLY A 326 33.42 -3.11 6.04
C GLY A 326 34.66 -2.48 5.41
N ALA A 327 34.51 -1.31 4.77
CA ALA A 327 35.63 -0.57 4.20
C ALA A 327 36.65 -0.14 5.26
N ILE A 328 36.19 0.31 6.43
CA ILE A 328 37.06 0.72 7.56
C ILE A 328 37.82 -0.50 8.10
N ILE A 329 37.12 -1.59 8.43
CA ILE A 329 37.72 -2.81 8.99
C ILE A 329 38.74 -3.40 8.01
N LEU A 330 38.37 -3.53 6.73
CA LEU A 330 39.29 -4.02 5.70
C LEU A 330 40.50 -3.09 5.56
N GLY A 331 40.30 -1.77 5.57
CA GLY A 331 41.39 -0.79 5.52
C GLY A 331 42.36 -0.94 6.69
N LEU A 332 41.86 -1.14 7.91
CA LEU A 332 42.68 -1.38 9.09
C LEU A 332 43.49 -2.69 8.98
N ILE A 333 42.87 -3.78 8.53
CA ILE A 333 43.55 -5.06 8.32
C ILE A 333 44.66 -4.91 7.27
N ILE A 334 44.37 -4.23 6.16
CA ILE A 334 45.35 -3.95 5.10
C ILE A 334 46.49 -3.07 5.63
N MET A 335 46.19 -2.05 6.44
CA MET A 335 47.19 -1.18 7.05
C MET A 335 48.15 -1.96 7.96
N LEU A 336 47.62 -2.89 8.78
CA LEU A 336 48.44 -3.79 9.60
C LEU A 336 49.30 -4.72 8.73
N SER A 337 48.74 -5.24 7.64
CA SER A 337 49.48 -6.08 6.68
C SER A 337 50.64 -5.33 6.02
N ILE A 338 50.41 -4.07 5.61
CA ILE A 338 51.46 -3.18 5.08
C ILE A 338 52.52 -2.93 6.15
N LYS A 339 52.12 -2.64 7.40
CA LYS A 339 53.06 -2.41 8.52
C LYS A 339 53.98 -3.61 8.75
N ALA A 340 53.43 -4.83 8.73
CA ALA A 340 54.18 -6.07 8.89
C ALA A 340 55.16 -6.37 7.74
N ARG A 341 55.03 -5.67 6.60
CA ARG A 341 55.82 -5.88 5.38
C ARG A 341 56.71 -4.69 5.03
N ARG A 342 56.86 -3.71 5.93
CA ARG A 342 57.65 -2.49 5.66
C ARG A 342 59.10 -2.77 5.30
N LYS A 343 59.77 -3.71 5.98
CA LYS A 343 61.15 -4.11 5.65
C LYS A 343 61.24 -4.72 4.24
N GLU A 344 60.33 -5.62 3.87
CA GLU A 344 60.27 -6.21 2.52
C GLU A 344 60.07 -5.15 1.43
N MET A 345 59.15 -4.20 1.66
CA MET A 345 58.90 -3.10 0.73
C MET A 345 60.09 -2.15 0.61
N GLY A 346 60.77 -1.85 1.72
CA GLY A 346 62.00 -1.04 1.73
C GLY A 346 63.10 -1.64 0.85
N ILE A 347 63.30 -2.96 0.93
CA ILE A 347 64.26 -3.69 0.09
C ILE A 347 63.87 -3.60 -1.40
N LEU A 348 62.59 -3.83 -1.74
CA LEU A 348 62.12 -3.74 -3.13
C LEU A 348 62.28 -2.34 -3.72
N LEU A 349 62.03 -1.29 -2.93
CA LEU A 349 62.26 0.09 -3.35
C LEU A 349 63.75 0.39 -3.56
N SER A 350 64.63 -0.12 -2.70
CA SER A 350 66.08 0.02 -2.85
C SER A 350 66.64 -0.69 -4.09
N ILE A 351 65.99 -1.78 -4.52
CA ILE A 351 66.33 -2.50 -5.78
C ILE A 351 65.77 -1.78 -7.02
N GLY A 352 64.99 -0.70 -6.85
CA GLY A 352 64.50 0.15 -7.94
C GLY A 352 63.06 -0.10 -8.39
N GLU A 353 62.26 -0.87 -7.64
CA GLU A 353 60.83 -1.01 -7.95
C GLU A 353 60.06 0.30 -7.71
N LYS A 354 59.11 0.60 -8.61
CA LYS A 354 58.31 1.83 -8.51
C LYS A 354 57.25 1.68 -7.41
N LYS A 355 57.02 2.75 -6.64
CA LYS A 355 56.02 2.79 -5.53
C LYS A 355 54.61 2.36 -5.98
N TRP A 356 54.17 2.77 -7.17
CA TRP A 356 52.85 2.37 -7.71
C TRP A 356 52.72 0.86 -7.96
N LYS A 357 53.81 0.16 -8.31
CA LYS A 357 53.79 -1.30 -8.50
C LYS A 357 53.64 -2.05 -7.17
N LEU A 358 54.11 -1.45 -6.07
CA LEU A 358 53.88 -1.99 -4.73
C LEU A 358 52.41 -1.80 -4.31
N MET A 359 51.84 -0.64 -4.59
CA MET A 359 50.40 -0.39 -4.35
C MET A 359 49.54 -1.34 -5.19
N ALA A 360 49.84 -1.48 -6.48
CA ALA A 360 49.13 -2.39 -7.38
C ALA A 360 49.21 -3.85 -6.92
N GLN A 361 50.32 -4.28 -6.32
CA GLN A 361 50.45 -5.61 -5.75
C GLN A 361 49.42 -5.87 -4.64
N PHE A 362 49.21 -4.91 -3.73
CA PHE A 362 48.21 -5.03 -2.66
C PHE A 362 46.77 -4.99 -3.21
N VAL A 363 46.50 -4.14 -4.21
CA VAL A 363 45.20 -4.11 -4.88
C VAL A 363 44.90 -5.48 -5.51
N VAL A 364 45.85 -6.08 -6.22
CA VAL A 364 45.69 -7.43 -6.79
C VAL A 364 45.47 -8.48 -5.71
N GLU A 365 46.23 -8.45 -4.61
CA GLU A 365 46.09 -9.40 -3.49
C GLU A 365 44.67 -9.34 -2.89
N VAL A 366 44.14 -8.13 -2.65
CA VAL A 366 42.80 -7.95 -2.10
C VAL A 366 41.70 -8.26 -3.12
N VAL A 367 41.86 -7.89 -4.39
CA VAL A 367 40.87 -8.20 -5.45
C VAL A 367 40.76 -9.72 -5.67
N CYS A 368 41.87 -10.45 -5.65
CA CYS A 368 41.81 -11.91 -5.74
C CYS A 368 41.04 -12.53 -4.57
N ILE A 369 41.27 -12.06 -3.34
CA ILE A 369 40.54 -12.53 -2.16
C ILE A 369 39.05 -12.13 -2.24
N ALA A 370 38.77 -10.91 -2.69
CA ALA A 370 37.41 -10.40 -2.88
C ALA A 370 36.61 -11.25 -3.87
N ILE A 371 37.22 -11.67 -4.99
CA ILE A 371 36.58 -12.53 -5.99
C ILE A 371 36.24 -13.91 -5.38
N LEU A 372 37.15 -14.49 -4.60
CA LEU A 372 36.90 -15.78 -3.93
C LEU A 372 35.80 -15.68 -2.88
N ALA A 373 35.84 -14.63 -2.05
CA ALA A 373 34.80 -14.37 -1.04
C ALA A 373 33.43 -14.10 -1.70
N PHE A 374 33.40 -13.32 -2.78
CA PHE A 374 32.20 -13.08 -3.57
C PHE A 374 31.62 -14.38 -4.14
N GLY A 375 32.46 -15.23 -4.74
CA GLY A 375 32.01 -16.53 -5.26
C GLY A 375 31.38 -17.42 -4.19
N LEU A 376 31.95 -17.45 -2.98
CA LEU A 376 31.37 -18.15 -1.82
C LEU A 376 30.10 -17.46 -1.28
N SER A 377 30.01 -16.14 -1.42
CA SER A 377 28.84 -15.35 -1.02
C SER A 377 27.63 -15.66 -1.89
N LEU A 378 27.80 -16.02 -3.16
CA LEU A 378 26.66 -16.40 -4.02
C LEU A 378 25.93 -17.64 -3.50
N THR A 379 26.63 -18.60 -2.88
CA THR A 379 26.02 -19.83 -2.36
C THR A 379 25.48 -19.66 -0.94
N THR A 380 26.16 -18.85 -0.13
CA THR A 380 25.79 -18.65 1.28
C THR A 380 24.81 -17.49 1.49
N GLY A 381 24.85 -16.49 0.61
CA GLY A 381 24.14 -15.24 0.76
C GLY A 381 22.63 -15.36 0.59
N ALA A 382 22.12 -16.29 -0.22
CA ALA A 382 20.68 -16.54 -0.31
C ALA A 382 20.08 -16.96 1.06
N LYS A 383 20.78 -17.84 1.80
CA LYS A 383 20.34 -18.28 3.13
C LYS A 383 20.40 -17.14 4.16
N VAL A 384 21.48 -16.34 4.12
CA VAL A 384 21.62 -15.16 4.97
C VAL A 384 20.52 -14.13 4.68
N SER A 385 20.20 -13.92 3.40
CA SER A 385 19.16 -13.00 2.95
C SER A 385 17.79 -13.40 3.50
N GLN A 386 17.44 -14.69 3.40
CA GLN A 386 16.19 -15.19 3.94
C GLN A 386 16.13 -15.04 5.46
N PHE A 387 17.19 -15.47 6.17
CA PHE A 387 17.25 -15.38 7.64
C PHE A 387 17.11 -13.93 8.14
N VAL A 388 17.84 -12.97 7.53
CA VAL A 388 17.74 -11.56 7.91
C VAL A 388 16.38 -10.98 7.54
N GLY A 389 15.83 -11.35 6.38
CA GLY A 389 14.50 -10.92 5.94
C GLY A 389 13.39 -11.37 6.89
N ASP A 390 13.40 -12.63 7.31
CA ASP A 390 12.41 -13.20 8.23
C ASP A 390 12.45 -12.48 9.59
N ASN A 391 13.65 -12.22 10.14
CA ASN A 391 13.80 -11.53 11.42
C ASN A 391 13.36 -10.06 11.37
N LEU A 392 13.66 -9.35 10.28
CA LEU A 392 13.20 -7.96 10.10
C LEU A 392 11.68 -7.89 9.97
N LEU A 393 11.08 -8.80 9.21
CA LEU A 393 9.63 -8.86 9.02
C LEU A 393 8.92 -9.18 10.35
N SER A 394 9.39 -10.19 11.09
CA SER A 394 8.80 -10.52 12.39
C SER A 394 8.88 -9.36 13.39
N SER A 395 9.98 -8.59 13.38
CA SER A 395 10.12 -7.40 14.23
C SER A 395 9.13 -6.31 13.85
N GLU A 396 8.95 -6.03 12.57
CA GLU A 396 8.05 -4.95 12.10
C GLU A 396 6.58 -5.31 12.32
N VAL A 397 6.20 -6.57 12.07
CA VAL A 397 4.83 -7.06 12.31
C VAL A 397 4.49 -7.04 13.80
N ALA A 398 5.44 -7.37 14.69
CA ALA A 398 5.23 -7.28 16.13
C ALA A 398 4.99 -5.83 16.60
N THR A 399 5.78 -4.88 16.09
CA THR A 399 5.61 -3.44 16.40
C THR A 399 4.31 -2.88 15.83
N ALA A 400 3.91 -3.29 14.63
CA ALA A 400 2.63 -2.89 14.03
C ALA A 400 1.41 -3.48 14.78
N GLY A 401 1.55 -4.66 15.38
CA GLY A 401 0.50 -5.28 16.19
C GLY A 401 0.18 -4.52 17.48
N GLU A 402 1.20 -4.00 18.17
CA GLU A 402 1.05 -3.27 19.44
C GLU A 402 0.34 -1.91 19.30
N GLU A 403 0.47 -1.23 18.16
CA GLU A 403 -0.24 0.05 17.92
C GLU A 403 -1.76 -0.12 17.73
N THR A 404 -2.23 -1.34 17.44
CA THR A 404 -3.66 -1.62 17.19
C THR A 404 -4.48 -1.86 18.47
N ASP A 405 -3.84 -2.27 19.58
CA ASP A 405 -4.55 -2.64 20.81
C ASP A 405 -4.93 -1.44 21.69
N THR A 406 -4.37 -0.24 21.45
CA THR A 406 -4.64 0.93 22.30
C THR A 406 -5.91 1.72 21.93
N SER A 407 -6.65 1.32 20.89
CA SER A 407 -7.81 2.07 20.38
C SER A 407 -9.15 1.32 20.46
N GLN A 408 -9.29 0.35 21.36
CA GLN A 408 -10.50 -0.47 21.55
C GLN A 408 -11.60 0.14 22.43
N ASN A 409 -11.65 1.46 22.61
CA ASN A 409 -12.76 2.10 23.33
C ASN A 409 -13.39 3.20 22.48
N GLY A 410 -14.27 2.79 21.55
CA GLY A 410 -14.97 3.69 20.66
C GLY A 410 -16.31 3.11 20.23
N THR A 411 -17.38 3.75 20.69
CA THR A 411 -18.78 3.63 20.27
C THR A 411 -18.94 3.20 18.81
N VAL A 412 -19.78 2.21 18.56
CA VAL A 412 -20.23 1.80 17.21
C VAL A 412 -20.98 2.98 16.58
N MET A 413 -20.26 3.85 15.91
CA MET A 413 -20.83 4.86 15.02
C MET A 413 -21.20 4.12 13.74
N VAL A 414 -22.51 3.97 13.51
CA VAL A 414 -23.05 3.56 12.21
C VAL A 414 -22.57 4.61 11.20
N ALA A 415 -21.54 4.27 10.43
CA ALA A 415 -21.16 5.04 9.25
C ALA A 415 -22.41 5.17 8.36
N GLY A 416 -22.65 6.36 7.83
CA GLY A 416 -23.82 6.62 6.99
C GLY A 416 -23.98 5.60 5.85
N PRO A 417 -25.19 5.49 5.28
CA PRO A 417 -25.48 4.52 4.23
C PRO A 417 -24.47 4.72 3.09
N GLY A 418 -23.56 3.76 2.89
CA GLY A 418 -22.48 3.85 1.91
C GLY A 418 -21.06 3.76 2.45
N GLY A 419 -20.85 3.84 3.76
CA GLY A 419 -19.58 3.43 4.34
C GLY A 419 -19.47 1.91 4.28
N THR A 420 -18.65 1.38 3.37
CA THR A 420 -18.14 0.02 3.54
C THR A 420 -17.43 -0.04 4.88
N VAL A 421 -18.03 -0.71 5.87
CA VAL A 421 -17.33 -1.10 7.08
C VAL A 421 -16.31 -2.15 6.63
N GLN A 422 -15.12 -1.70 6.25
CA GLN A 422 -13.97 -2.55 5.97
C GLN A 422 -13.53 -3.16 7.29
N ASN A 423 -14.24 -4.20 7.71
CA ASN A 423 -13.75 -5.15 8.68
C ASN A 423 -12.99 -6.26 7.93
N GLN A 424 -12.06 -5.83 7.08
CA GLN A 424 -11.04 -6.73 6.55
C GLN A 424 -9.82 -6.55 7.44
N LYS A 425 -9.79 -7.34 8.53
CA LYS A 425 -8.52 -7.93 8.97
C LYS A 425 -8.07 -8.83 7.82
N GLU A 426 -7.51 -8.26 6.77
CA GLU A 426 -6.62 -9.04 5.90
C GLU A 426 -5.40 -9.33 6.75
N ASP A 427 -5.10 -10.63 6.92
CA ASP A 427 -3.92 -11.05 7.66
C ASP A 427 -2.70 -10.35 7.05
N PRO A 428 -1.85 -9.70 7.87
CA PRO A 428 -0.63 -9.08 7.38
C PRO A 428 0.17 -10.09 6.58
N ILE A 429 0.91 -9.61 5.57
CA ILE A 429 1.68 -10.48 4.68
C ILE A 429 2.77 -11.17 5.51
N ASP A 430 2.53 -12.43 5.88
CA ASP A 430 3.38 -13.20 6.80
C ASP A 430 4.74 -13.60 6.21
N LYS A 431 4.93 -13.49 4.88
CA LYS A 431 6.16 -13.94 4.21
C LYS A 431 6.54 -13.07 3.02
N ILE A 432 7.68 -12.40 3.13
CA ILE A 432 8.38 -11.83 1.96
C ILE A 432 9.32 -12.92 1.43
N ASN A 433 9.07 -13.40 0.21
CA ASN A 433 9.98 -14.36 -0.43
C ASN A 433 11.23 -13.61 -0.93
N VAL A 434 12.33 -13.74 -0.20
CA VAL A 434 13.59 -13.06 -0.51
C VAL A 434 14.36 -13.92 -1.51
N SER A 435 14.25 -13.58 -2.79
CA SER A 435 15.04 -14.21 -3.85
C SER A 435 16.17 -13.30 -4.28
N VAL A 436 17.38 -13.84 -4.33
CA VAL A 436 18.55 -13.14 -4.85
C VAL A 436 18.43 -13.04 -6.37
N THR A 437 18.35 -11.83 -6.90
CA THR A 437 18.28 -11.60 -8.36
C THR A 437 19.65 -11.30 -8.96
N GLY A 438 19.79 -11.47 -10.28
CA GLY A 438 21.03 -11.13 -10.99
C GLY A 438 21.41 -9.64 -10.88
N GLU A 439 20.43 -8.75 -10.72
CA GLU A 439 20.66 -7.33 -10.48
C GLU A 439 21.29 -7.09 -9.10
N ASP A 440 20.80 -7.80 -8.06
CA ASP A 440 21.33 -7.69 -6.70
C ASP A 440 22.78 -8.17 -6.64
N VAL A 441 23.08 -9.27 -7.33
CA VAL A 441 24.44 -9.80 -7.49
C VAL A 441 25.36 -8.80 -8.20
N GLY A 442 24.87 -8.14 -9.25
CA GLY A 442 25.60 -7.10 -9.98
C GLY A 442 25.92 -5.88 -9.11
N LYS A 443 24.92 -5.34 -8.40
CA LYS A 443 25.09 -4.20 -7.47
C LYS A 443 26.05 -4.54 -6.32
N MET A 444 25.89 -5.71 -5.72
CA MET A 444 26.76 -6.20 -4.66
C MET A 444 28.20 -6.39 -5.16
N GLY A 445 28.39 -6.95 -6.36
CA GLY A 445 29.72 -7.09 -6.97
C GLY A 445 30.39 -5.74 -7.22
N GLY A 446 29.63 -4.75 -7.71
CA GLY A 446 30.12 -3.39 -7.90
C GLY A 446 30.54 -2.72 -6.59
N ILE A 447 29.70 -2.78 -5.55
CA ILE A 447 30.01 -2.23 -4.23
C ILE A 447 31.18 -2.98 -3.58
N GLY A 448 31.21 -4.31 -3.65
CA GLY A 448 32.30 -5.13 -3.12
C GLY A 448 33.64 -4.76 -3.75
N LEU A 449 33.70 -4.62 -5.07
CA LEU A 449 34.91 -4.16 -5.77
C LEU A 449 35.30 -2.73 -5.36
N ALA A 450 34.33 -1.81 -5.26
CA ALA A 450 34.60 -0.45 -4.81
C ALA A 450 35.17 -0.42 -3.39
N ILE A 451 34.60 -1.20 -2.46
CA ILE A 451 35.09 -1.36 -1.09
C ILE A 451 36.53 -1.91 -1.10
N ALA A 452 36.80 -2.97 -1.86
CA ALA A 452 38.14 -3.54 -1.98
C ALA A 452 39.19 -2.50 -2.44
N ILE A 453 38.84 -1.70 -3.46
CA ILE A 453 39.73 -0.68 -4.01
C ILE A 453 39.91 0.47 -3.02
N LEU A 454 38.84 1.01 -2.43
CA LEU A 454 38.93 2.13 -1.49
C LEU A 454 39.66 1.74 -0.20
N ALA A 455 39.36 0.56 0.34
CA ALA A 455 40.00 0.02 1.53
C ALA A 455 41.50 -0.28 1.31
N THR A 456 41.93 -0.53 0.07
CA THR A 456 43.35 -0.72 -0.25
C THR A 456 44.07 0.59 -0.52
N LEU A 457 43.45 1.54 -1.22
CA LEU A 457 44.10 2.78 -1.63
C LEU A 457 44.54 3.64 -0.44
N LEU A 458 43.68 3.80 0.57
CA LEU A 458 43.97 4.65 1.74
C LEU A 458 45.22 4.16 2.52
N PRO A 459 45.31 2.88 2.94
CA PRO A 459 46.55 2.34 3.52
C PRO A 459 47.72 2.35 2.54
N ALA A 460 47.48 2.12 1.24
CA ALA A 460 48.54 2.11 0.24
C ALA A 460 49.18 3.49 0.03
N LEU A 461 48.49 4.61 0.30
CA LEU A 461 49.11 5.94 0.31
C LEU A 461 50.22 6.06 1.38
N SER A 462 50.15 5.29 2.47
CA SER A 462 51.25 5.24 3.45
C SER A 462 52.54 4.69 2.84
N ILE A 463 52.46 3.87 1.78
CA ILE A 463 53.60 3.35 1.01
C ILE A 463 54.30 4.48 0.24
N LEU A 464 53.55 5.50 -0.22
CA LEU A 464 54.14 6.64 -0.92
C LEU A 464 55.08 7.45 -0.03
N ARG A 465 54.80 7.48 1.28
CA ARG A 465 55.62 8.17 2.30
C ARG A 465 56.80 7.34 2.80
N LEU A 466 57.00 6.12 2.31
CA LEU A 466 58.13 5.28 2.70
C LEU A 466 59.43 5.79 2.05
N ASN A 467 60.42 6.07 2.90
CA ASN A 467 61.80 6.36 2.52
C ASN A 467 62.67 5.13 2.80
N PRO A 468 63.26 4.47 1.78
CA PRO A 468 63.99 3.22 1.95
C PRO A 468 65.13 3.34 2.98
N LYS A 469 65.85 4.46 2.96
CA LYS A 469 66.93 4.77 3.91
C LYS A 469 66.45 4.78 5.37
N GLN A 470 65.27 5.31 5.65
CA GLN A 470 64.75 5.39 7.03
C GLN A 470 64.21 4.05 7.53
N ILE A 471 63.75 3.18 6.64
CA ILE A 471 63.18 1.87 7.00
C ILE A 471 64.28 0.85 7.27
N LEU A 472 65.40 0.93 6.54
CA LEU A 472 66.54 0.02 6.69
C LEU A 472 67.46 0.42 7.86
N LEU A 473 67.37 1.66 8.35
CA LEU A 473 68.17 2.17 9.48
C LEU A 473 67.40 2.17 10.82
N LYS A 474 66.08 1.95 10.81
CA LYS A 474 65.29 1.72 12.02
C LYS A 474 65.25 0.22 12.31
N ASP A 475 66.19 -0.26 13.12
CA ASP A 475 66.02 -1.50 13.86
C ASP A 475 65.45 -1.16 15.24
N GLU A 476 64.12 -1.20 15.33
CA GLU A 476 63.35 -1.46 16.56
C GLU A 476 62.05 -2.18 16.18
#